data_AF-A0A7Y7PNE7-F1
#
_entry.id   AF-A0A7Y7PNE7-F1
#
_cell.length_a   1.000
_cell.length_b   1.000
_cell.length_c   1.000
_cell.angle_alpha   90.00
_cell.angle_beta   90.00
_cell.angle_gamma   90.00
#
_symmetry.space_group_name_H-M   'P 1'
#
loop_
_entity.id
_entity.type
_entity.pdbx_description
1 polymer ?
#
loop_
_entity_poly.entity_id
_entity_poly.type
_entity_poly.pdbx_seq_one_letter_code
_entity_poly.pdbx_strand_id
1 'polypeptide(L)'
;MKRLPALLGLLLLLSGLASGSGLLLFRTQALPGGVQLEWAAANAPGVIRYGIDRQDGPADDFDHLTSLTAGSQSRYSYFDRHTRPVAADGSAVTYRLTVHTAAGAQAYLSSPPPAASAPLDSCWHLIKQMFR
;
A
#
# COMPACT_ATOMS: atom_id res chain seq x y z
N MET A 1 -8.31 -0.64 52.60
CA MET A 1 -9.25 -0.51 51.46
C MET A 1 -8.98 0.71 50.56
N LYS A 2 -7.71 1.13 50.35
CA LYS A 2 -7.37 2.35 49.55
C LYS A 2 -6.64 2.07 48.21
N ARG A 3 -6.41 0.79 47.86
CA ARG A 3 -5.62 0.42 46.66
C ARG A 3 -6.45 0.26 45.38
N LEU A 4 -7.77 0.10 45.51
CA LEU A 4 -8.68 -0.01 44.36
C LEU A 4 -8.67 1.21 43.42
N PRO A 5 -8.75 2.47 43.91
CA PRO A 5 -8.76 3.63 43.01
C PRO A 5 -7.41 3.86 42.31
N ALA A 6 -6.30 3.49 42.95
CA ALA A 6 -4.97 3.57 42.33
C ALA A 6 -4.78 2.52 41.22
N LEU A 7 -5.33 1.32 41.40
CA LEU A 7 -5.31 0.26 40.38
C LEU A 7 -6.19 0.63 39.18
N LEU A 8 -7.37 1.23 39.43
CA LEU A 8 -8.28 1.70 38.38
C LEU A 8 -7.66 2.82 37.55
N GLY A 9 -6.98 3.78 38.19
CA GLY A 9 -6.28 4.88 37.50
C GLY A 9 -5.13 4.38 36.61
N LEU A 10 -4.40 3.36 37.06
CA LEU A 10 -3.33 2.74 36.28
C LEU A 10 -3.88 1.97 35.06
N LEU A 11 -4.97 1.23 35.22
CA LEU A 11 -5.65 0.51 34.13
C LEU A 11 -6.26 1.44 33.07
N LEU A 12 -6.75 2.62 33.47
CA LEU A 12 -7.25 3.64 32.55
C LEU A 12 -6.12 4.35 31.76
N LEU A 13 -4.92 4.50 32.36
CA LEU A 13 -3.74 5.02 31.66
C LEU A 13 -3.18 4.05 30.60
N LEU A 14 -3.30 2.74 30.85
CA LEU A 14 -2.83 1.69 29.94
C LEU A 14 -3.78 1.40 28.76
N SER A 15 -5.05 1.77 28.87
CA SER A 15 -6.06 1.51 27.83
C SER A 15 -6.07 2.55 26.69
N GLY A 16 -5.29 3.64 26.82
CA GLY A 16 -5.15 4.67 25.78
C GLY A 16 -4.19 4.34 24.63
N LEU A 17 -3.46 3.22 24.69
CA LEU A 17 -2.31 2.97 23.80
C LEU A 17 -2.58 2.05 22.60
N ALA A 18 -3.81 1.57 22.40
CA ALA A 18 -4.14 0.67 21.30
C ALA A 18 -4.99 1.35 20.21
N SER A 19 -4.67 2.60 19.86
CA SER A 19 -5.15 3.16 18.60
C SER A 19 -4.18 2.76 17.49
N GLY A 20 -4.31 1.52 17.01
CA GLY A 20 -3.66 1.11 15.78
C GLY A 20 -4.12 2.02 14.66
N SER A 21 -3.23 2.90 14.19
CA SER A 21 -3.47 3.75 13.03
C SER A 21 -3.58 2.86 11.80
N GLY A 22 -4.79 2.37 11.53
CA GLY A 22 -5.08 1.53 10.39
C GLY A 22 -5.14 2.38 9.12
N LEU A 23 -4.25 2.08 8.18
CA LEU A 23 -4.44 2.51 6.80
C LEU A 23 -5.73 1.86 6.26
N LEU A 24 -6.62 2.66 5.67
CA LEU A 24 -7.93 2.15 5.21
C LEU A 24 -7.83 1.46 3.85
N LEU A 25 -6.89 1.91 3.02
CA LEU A 25 -6.74 1.45 1.65
C LEU A 25 -5.31 1.70 1.20
N PHE A 26 -4.62 0.68 0.69
CA PHE A 26 -3.44 0.82 -0.15
C PHE A 26 -3.71 0.07 -1.45
N ARG A 27 -3.71 0.79 -2.57
CA ARG A 27 -3.98 0.22 -3.89
C ARG A 27 -2.93 0.64 -4.88
N THR A 28 -2.71 -0.22 -5.87
CA THR A 28 -1.85 0.05 -7.01
C THR A 28 -2.59 -0.25 -8.31
N GLN A 29 -2.32 0.54 -9.33
CA GLN A 29 -2.97 0.44 -10.62
C GLN A 29 -1.94 0.68 -11.73
N ALA A 30 -1.79 -0.30 -12.63
CA ALA A 30 -1.01 -0.12 -13.85
C ALA A 30 -1.73 0.89 -14.76
N LEU A 31 -1.00 1.93 -15.19
CA LEU A 31 -1.46 2.96 -16.12
C LEU A 31 -0.46 3.09 -17.27
N PRO A 32 -0.85 3.72 -18.40
CA PRO A 32 0.13 4.08 -19.43
C PRO A 32 1.29 4.88 -18.84
N GLY A 33 2.51 4.38 -19.00
CA GLY A 33 3.73 5.04 -18.55
C GLY A 33 4.12 4.81 -17.08
N GLY A 34 3.44 3.94 -16.33
CA GLY A 34 3.87 3.62 -14.96
C GLY A 34 2.81 2.96 -14.09
N VAL A 35 3.02 3.02 -12.77
CA VAL A 35 2.06 2.52 -11.77
C VAL A 35 1.63 3.66 -10.87
N GLN A 36 0.32 3.82 -10.73
CA GLN A 36 -0.31 4.72 -9.77
C GLN A 36 -0.49 4.00 -8.44
N LEU A 37 0.06 4.55 -7.37
CA LEU A 37 -0.14 4.13 -5.99
C LEU A 37 -1.08 5.12 -5.32
N GLU A 38 -2.05 4.62 -4.57
CA GLU A 38 -2.95 5.45 -3.79
C GLU A 38 -3.24 4.85 -2.43
N TRP A 39 -3.29 5.70 -1.41
CA TRP A 39 -3.70 5.28 -0.09
C TRP A 39 -4.58 6.29 0.62
N ALA A 40 -5.45 5.75 1.45
CA ALA A 40 -6.27 6.52 2.37
C ALA A 40 -5.73 6.32 3.78
N ALA A 41 -5.28 7.41 4.39
CA ALA A 41 -5.09 7.44 5.82
C ALA A 41 -6.48 7.62 6.43
N ALA A 42 -6.93 6.68 7.29
CA ALA A 42 -7.90 7.08 8.30
C ALA A 42 -7.33 8.33 8.96
N ASN A 43 -8.14 9.36 9.25
CA ASN A 43 -7.68 10.56 9.97
C ASN A 43 -6.97 10.13 11.25
N ALA A 44 -5.66 9.91 11.15
CA ALA A 44 -4.91 9.13 12.10
C ALA A 44 -4.07 10.14 12.85
N PRO A 45 -4.54 10.62 14.01
CA PRO A 45 -3.67 11.39 14.89
C PRO A 45 -2.39 10.58 15.11
N GLY A 46 -1.24 11.16 14.72
CA GLY A 46 0.07 10.59 14.98
C GLY A 46 0.80 9.93 13.80
N VAL A 47 0.25 9.94 12.57
CA VAL A 47 1.07 9.61 11.37
C VAL A 47 1.99 10.80 11.07
N ILE A 48 3.28 10.50 10.85
CA ILE A 48 4.34 11.50 10.66
C ILE A 48 4.87 11.44 9.22
N ARG A 49 5.01 10.24 8.65
CA ARG A 49 5.62 10.02 7.34
C ARG A 49 5.08 8.75 6.68
N TYR A 50 5.02 8.78 5.36
CA TYR A 50 4.86 7.61 4.50
C TYR A 50 6.18 7.33 3.76
N GLY A 51 6.65 6.09 3.77
CA GLY A 51 7.73 5.61 2.91
C GLY A 51 7.17 4.71 1.82
N ILE A 52 7.64 4.85 0.59
CA ILE A 52 7.24 4.02 -0.54
C ILE A 52 8.48 3.33 -1.07
N ASP A 53 8.41 2.00 -1.12
CA ASP A 53 9.44 1.14 -1.68
C ASP A 53 8.85 0.23 -2.76
N ARG A 54 9.70 -0.29 -3.63
CA ARG A 54 9.34 -1.15 -4.75
C ARG A 54 10.27 -2.35 -4.84
N GLN A 55 9.70 -3.51 -5.09
CA GLN A 55 10.40 -4.75 -5.39
C GLN A 55 10.04 -5.17 -6.81
N ASP A 56 11.03 -5.20 -7.72
CA ASP A 56 10.83 -5.46 -9.15
C ASP A 56 10.55 -6.93 -9.47
N GLY A 57 11.00 -7.84 -8.61
CA GLY A 57 10.76 -9.28 -8.69
C GLY A 57 10.82 -9.93 -7.30
N PRO A 58 10.24 -11.14 -7.13
CA PRO A 58 10.10 -11.77 -5.80
C PRO A 58 11.43 -12.11 -5.11
N ALA A 59 12.52 -12.19 -5.88
CA ALA A 59 13.88 -12.43 -5.37
C ALA A 59 14.69 -11.14 -5.17
N ASP A 60 14.18 -9.99 -5.60
CA ASP A 60 14.86 -8.71 -5.50
C ASP A 60 14.62 -8.08 -4.13
N ASP A 61 15.50 -7.15 -3.73
CA ASP A 61 15.27 -6.34 -2.55
C ASP A 61 14.25 -5.21 -2.84
N PHE A 62 13.73 -4.61 -1.77
CA PHE A 62 12.90 -3.41 -1.88
C PHE A 62 13.79 -2.18 -2.05
N ASP A 63 13.68 -1.53 -3.20
CA ASP A 63 14.29 -0.24 -3.50
C ASP A 63 13.42 0.91 -2.99
N HIS A 64 14.04 1.89 -2.33
CA HIS A 64 13.34 3.08 -1.88
C HIS A 64 13.00 4.00 -3.04
N LEU A 65 11.72 4.36 -3.18
CA LEU A 65 11.27 5.29 -4.22
C LEU A 65 11.13 6.72 -3.68
N THR A 66 10.41 6.88 -2.57
CA THR A 66 10.15 8.22 -2.00
C THR A 66 9.65 8.17 -0.57
N SER A 67 9.73 9.31 0.12
CA SER A 67 9.12 9.55 1.42
C SER A 67 8.25 10.81 1.38
N LEU A 68 7.08 10.76 1.99
CA LEU A 68 6.11 11.85 2.05
C LEU A 68 5.83 12.20 3.52
N THR A 69 5.92 13.48 3.88
CA THR A 69 5.49 13.93 5.21
C THR A 69 3.97 13.91 5.28
N ALA A 70 3.43 13.36 6.36
CA ALA A 70 1.98 13.32 6.55
C ALA A 70 1.45 14.73 6.84
N GLY A 71 0.41 15.12 6.11
CA GLY A 71 -0.34 16.36 6.29
C GLY A 71 -1.76 16.11 6.78
N SER A 72 -2.62 17.12 6.67
CA SER A 72 -4.05 17.02 6.99
C SER A 72 -4.89 16.33 5.90
N GLN A 73 -4.24 15.75 4.88
CA GLN A 73 -4.92 15.09 3.77
C GLN A 73 -5.36 13.69 4.19
N SER A 74 -6.56 13.30 3.78
CA SER A 74 -7.09 11.94 4.01
C SER A 74 -6.68 10.95 2.91
N ARG A 75 -6.18 11.45 1.77
CA ARG A 75 -5.77 10.65 0.63
C ARG A 75 -4.46 11.17 0.05
N TYR A 76 -3.62 10.24 -0.33
CA TYR A 76 -2.32 10.48 -0.94
C TYR A 76 -2.16 9.60 -2.17
N SER A 77 -1.27 10.04 -3.06
CA SER A 77 -0.92 9.30 -4.26
C SER A 77 0.53 9.51 -4.64
N TYR A 78 1.06 8.54 -5.39
CA TYR A 78 2.38 8.59 -5.99
C TYR A 78 2.36 7.86 -7.32
N PHE A 79 3.00 8.42 -8.35
CA PHE A 79 3.10 7.81 -9.67
C PHE A 79 4.54 7.36 -9.93
N ASP A 80 4.75 6.06 -10.03
CA ASP A 80 6.04 5.48 -10.40
C ASP A 80 6.17 5.35 -11.93
N ARG A 81 6.85 6.33 -12.52
CA ARG A 81 7.19 6.38 -13.95
C ARG A 81 8.36 5.46 -14.36
N HIS A 82 9.08 4.91 -13.39
CA HIS A 82 10.29 4.12 -13.61
C HIS A 82 10.04 2.61 -13.41
N THR A 83 8.79 2.22 -13.15
CA THR A 83 8.40 0.82 -13.12
C THR A 83 8.70 0.18 -14.47
N ARG A 84 9.42 -0.94 -14.47
CA ARG A 84 9.51 -1.77 -15.68
C ARG A 84 8.11 -2.29 -16.04
N PRO A 85 7.81 -2.52 -17.33
CA PRO A 85 6.54 -3.12 -17.72
C PRO A 85 6.32 -4.43 -16.94
N VAL A 86 5.18 -4.55 -16.27
CA VAL A 86 4.78 -5.80 -15.61
C VAL A 86 4.68 -6.86 -16.70
N ALA A 87 5.60 -7.83 -16.68
CA ALA A 87 5.65 -8.87 -17.68
C ALA A 87 4.40 -9.76 -17.58
N ALA A 88 3.94 -10.25 -18.73
CA ALA A 88 2.76 -11.11 -18.83
C ALA A 88 2.95 -12.49 -18.17
N ASP A 89 4.20 -12.82 -17.78
CA ASP A 89 4.60 -14.05 -17.09
C ASP A 89 4.27 -14.04 -15.60
N GLY A 90 3.71 -12.94 -15.08
CA GLY A 90 3.29 -12.82 -13.69
C GLY A 90 4.38 -12.33 -12.75
N SER A 91 5.54 -11.84 -13.25
CA SER A 91 6.48 -11.07 -12.43
C SER A 91 5.89 -9.69 -12.12
N ALA A 92 4.94 -9.67 -11.17
CA ALA A 92 4.32 -8.44 -10.71
C ALA A 92 5.26 -7.72 -9.75
N VAL A 93 5.55 -6.46 -10.07
CA VAL A 93 6.18 -5.54 -9.14
C VAL A 93 5.36 -5.48 -7.85
N THR A 94 6.03 -5.47 -6.70
CA THR A 94 5.37 -5.36 -5.40
C THR A 94 5.77 -4.05 -4.75
N TYR A 95 4.78 -3.25 -4.38
CA TYR A 95 4.99 -2.01 -3.66
C TYR A 95 4.78 -2.20 -2.17
N ARG A 96 5.60 -1.50 -1.39
CA ARG A 96 5.46 -1.40 0.05
C ARG A 96 5.21 0.04 0.46
N LEU A 97 4.11 0.25 1.16
CA LEU A 97 3.81 1.49 1.86
C LEU A 97 4.13 1.31 3.34
N THR A 98 5.11 2.05 3.84
CA THR A 98 5.46 2.09 5.26
C THR A 98 4.87 3.35 5.89
N VAL A 99 3.94 3.17 6.82
CA VAL A 99 3.31 4.25 7.60
C VAL A 99 4.08 4.41 8.89
N HIS A 100 4.76 5.55 9.06
CA HIS A 100 5.47 5.88 10.29
C HIS A 100 4.58 6.73 11.19
N THR A 101 4.45 6.30 12.43
CA THR A 101 3.73 6.99 13.51
C THR A 101 4.66 7.24 14.69
N ALA A 102 4.22 8.05 15.66
CA ALA A 102 4.95 8.21 16.92
C ALA A 102 5.10 6.88 17.71
N ALA A 103 4.20 5.91 17.49
CA ALA A 103 4.21 4.62 18.18
C ALA A 103 5.06 3.56 17.47
N GLY A 104 5.48 3.81 16.23
CA GLY A 104 6.21 2.83 15.40
C GLY A 104 5.80 2.89 13.93
N ALA A 105 6.25 1.91 13.15
CA ALA A 105 5.99 1.83 11.72
C ALA A 105 5.22 0.56 11.36
N GLN A 106 4.31 0.68 10.38
CA GLN A 106 3.55 -0.45 9.83
C GLN A 106 3.67 -0.47 8.30
N ALA A 107 3.89 -1.64 7.73
CA ALA A 107 4.02 -1.83 6.29
C ALA A 107 2.78 -2.48 5.67
N TYR A 108 2.43 -2.04 4.47
CA TYR A 108 1.34 -2.57 3.65
C TYR A 108 1.89 -2.91 2.26
N LEU A 109 1.49 -4.05 1.70
CA LEU A 109 1.95 -4.50 0.39
C LEU A 109 0.81 -4.45 -0.63
N SER A 110 1.13 -4.10 -1.87
CA SER A 110 0.19 -4.14 -2.99
C SER A 110 0.95 -4.29 -4.31
N SER A 111 0.41 -5.11 -5.22
CA SER A 111 0.93 -5.30 -6.57
C SER A 111 -0.15 -4.88 -7.57
N PRO A 112 0.21 -4.17 -8.66
CA PRO A 112 -0.78 -3.73 -9.62
C PRO A 112 -1.39 -4.96 -10.30
N PRO A 113 -2.71 -4.93 -10.58
CA PRO A 113 -3.31 -5.99 -11.38
C PRO A 113 -2.61 -6.05 -12.74
N PRO A 114 -2.51 -7.24 -13.36
CA PRO A 114 -1.97 -7.36 -14.71
C PRO A 114 -2.72 -6.39 -15.64
N ALA A 115 -1.99 -5.73 -16.52
CA ALA A 115 -2.60 -4.87 -17.52
C ALA A 115 -3.66 -5.69 -18.26
N ALA A 116 -4.91 -5.20 -18.31
CA ALA A 116 -5.96 -5.91 -19.03
C ALA A 116 -5.49 -6.15 -20.46
N SER A 117 -5.43 -7.42 -20.88
CA SER A 117 -5.21 -7.76 -22.28
C SER A 117 -6.19 -6.96 -23.13
N ALA A 118 -5.72 -6.37 -24.23
CA ALA A 118 -6.61 -5.61 -25.09
C ALA A 118 -7.80 -6.52 -25.47
N PRO A 119 -9.06 -6.07 -25.33
CA PRO A 119 -10.22 -6.91 -25.61
C PRO A 119 -10.18 -7.50 -27.04
N LEU A 120 -9.53 -6.80 -27.97
CA LEU A 120 -9.25 -7.25 -29.32
C LEU A 120 -8.38 -8.51 -29.39
N ASP A 121 -7.36 -8.65 -28.52
CA ASP A 121 -6.51 -9.84 -28.48
C ASP A 121 -7.29 -11.06 -27.95
N SER A 122 -8.15 -10.84 -26.97
CA SER A 122 -9.05 -11.88 -26.44
C SER A 122 -10.10 -12.31 -27.47
N CYS A 123 -10.72 -11.35 -28.19
CA CYS A 123 -11.66 -11.65 -29.26
C CYS A 123 -10.98 -12.43 -30.40
N TRP A 124 -9.76 -12.03 -30.78
CA TRP A 124 -9.01 -12.69 -31.85
C TRP A 124 -8.60 -14.11 -31.47
N HIS A 125 -8.22 -14.34 -30.22
CA HIS A 125 -7.92 -15.69 -29.71
C HIS A 125 -9.16 -16.59 -29.74
N LEU A 126 -10.31 -16.08 -29.31
CA LEU A 126 -11.61 -16.79 -29.36
C LEU A 126 -12.01 -17.15 -30.79
N ILE A 127 -11.90 -16.20 -31.74
CA ILE A 127 -12.20 -16.45 -33.15
C ILE A 127 -11.31 -17.58 -33.70
N LYS A 128 -10.01 -17.56 -33.40
CA LYS A 128 -9.10 -18.63 -33.85
C LYS A 128 -9.42 -20.00 -33.28
N GLN A 129 -9.98 -20.09 -32.07
CA GLN A 129 -10.39 -21.36 -31.47
C GLN A 129 -11.62 -21.97 -32.15
N MET A 130 -12.45 -21.17 -32.83
CA MET A 130 -13.65 -21.66 -33.52
C MET A 130 -13.36 -22.34 -34.87
N PHE A 131 -12.14 -22.22 -35.40
CA PHE A 131 -11.74 -22.80 -36.68
C PHE A 131 -10.70 -23.94 -36.53
N ARG A 132 -10.61 -24.53 -35.33
CA ARG A 132 -9.81 -25.74 -35.06
C ARG A 132 -10.71 -26.95 -34.92
#